data_AF-A0A8T5D9B1-F1
#
_entry.id   AF-A0A8T5D9B1-F1
#
_cell.length_a   1.000
_cell.length_b   1.000
_cell.length_c   1.000
_cell.angle_alpha   90.00
_cell.angle_beta   90.00
_cell.angle_gamma   90.00
#
_symmetry.space_group_name_H-M   'P 1'
#
loop_
_entity.id
_entity.type
_entity.pdbx_description
1 polymer ?
#
loop_
_entity_poly.entity_id
_entity_poly.type
_entity_poly.pdbx_seq_one_letter_code
_entity_poly.pdbx_strand_id
1 'polypeptide(L)'
;MGIHEFLNYDPLPYLESSEEPWVRYNLKLLCGEDSSKEFKELTADPRIQLLIDECIRWPDPPIKRHNDAKHLIHKIEMLADMGLDIRDKWINAICNLIMENRTEDCYFASKVEIPERWGGKDTWTMEWMQCDSPILLYALLKFGIENEFTDEAARMMVWNVENNGWRCRSSIPKFRGPGRKDDYCPYGNLITLKALSLGKYRDTEAVQNGIDSHILHWENRGGKKIHMFGIGTTFKRLKYPNVWFDILHVVDVLSRYPYAMEHGEFWEMWEVIKSKQQPEGGFVPESMWKAWSEWSFGQKKEPSPWMTMRIAQIASRLG
;
A
#
# COMPACT_ATOMS: atom_id res chain seq x y z
N MET A 1 15.79 -17.09 -10.54
CA MET A 1 14.74 -17.13 -11.58
C MET A 1 14.62 -15.72 -12.12
N GLY A 2 14.53 -15.52 -13.44
CA GLY A 2 14.49 -14.18 -14.03
C GLY A 2 13.11 -13.52 -13.88
N ILE A 3 13.06 -12.19 -13.77
CA ILE A 3 11.81 -11.39 -13.67
C ILE A 3 10.80 -11.74 -14.79
N HIS A 4 11.29 -12.16 -15.95
CA HIS A 4 10.49 -12.48 -17.13
C HIS A 4 9.69 -13.78 -17.02
N GLU A 5 10.04 -14.69 -16.10
CA GLU A 5 9.41 -16.02 -16.05
C GLU A 5 7.93 -15.96 -15.62
N PHE A 6 7.54 -14.89 -14.94
CA PHE A 6 6.17 -14.67 -14.46
C PHE A 6 5.39 -13.64 -15.28
N LEU A 7 5.96 -13.13 -16.36
CA LEU A 7 5.36 -12.13 -17.26
C LEU A 7 5.25 -12.67 -18.69
N ASN A 8 4.36 -12.09 -19.50
CA ASN A 8 4.20 -12.49 -20.90
C ASN A 8 5.31 -11.93 -21.79
N TYR A 9 5.81 -10.75 -21.44
CA TYR A 9 6.87 -10.04 -22.14
C TYR A 9 7.90 -9.53 -21.14
N ASP A 10 9.14 -9.37 -21.59
CA ASP A 10 10.20 -8.77 -20.79
C ASP A 10 9.89 -7.28 -20.51
N PRO A 11 9.74 -6.85 -19.23
CA PRO A 11 9.50 -5.45 -18.91
C PRO A 11 10.77 -4.59 -18.88
N LEU A 12 11.98 -5.17 -18.83
CA LEU A 12 13.23 -4.45 -18.62
C LEU A 12 13.54 -3.45 -19.73
N PRO A 13 13.47 -3.78 -21.04
CA PRO A 13 13.76 -2.80 -22.09
C PRO A 13 12.84 -1.57 -22.01
N TYR A 14 11.58 -1.77 -21.63
CA TYR A 14 10.64 -0.67 -21.42
C TYR A 14 11.00 0.17 -20.19
N LEU A 15 11.36 -0.47 -19.07
CA LEU A 15 11.76 0.22 -17.84
C LEU A 15 13.09 0.98 -17.98
N GLU A 16 14.06 0.41 -18.69
CA GLU A 16 15.36 1.02 -19.00
C GLU A 16 15.23 2.30 -19.84
N SER A 17 14.19 2.38 -20.67
CA SER A 17 13.87 3.57 -21.46
C SER A 17 13.23 4.72 -20.65
N SER A 18 12.94 4.51 -19.37
CA SER A 18 12.25 5.50 -18.55
C SER A 18 13.18 6.61 -18.05
N GLU A 19 12.77 7.85 -18.26
CA GLU A 19 13.43 9.04 -17.70
C GLU A 19 12.98 9.36 -16.27
N GLU A 20 12.05 8.59 -15.69
CA GLU A 20 11.53 8.84 -14.33
C GLU A 20 12.58 8.41 -13.28
N PRO A 21 13.07 9.32 -12.41
CA PRO A 21 14.16 8.98 -11.48
C PRO A 21 13.81 7.85 -10.48
N TRP A 22 12.55 7.79 -10.03
CA TRP A 22 12.10 6.70 -9.15
C TRP A 22 12.04 5.35 -9.87
N VAL A 23 11.79 5.32 -11.18
CA VAL A 23 11.85 4.07 -11.96
C VAL A 23 13.29 3.62 -12.09
N ARG A 24 14.18 4.51 -12.54
CA ARG A 24 15.62 4.20 -12.69
C ARG A 24 16.25 3.74 -11.39
N TYR A 25 15.95 4.40 -10.27
CA TYR A 25 16.41 4.01 -8.94
C TYR A 25 15.92 2.61 -8.55
N ASN A 26 14.62 2.34 -8.66
CA ASN A 26 14.07 1.05 -8.27
C ASN A 26 14.48 -0.08 -9.22
N LEU A 27 14.77 0.22 -10.48
CA LEU A 27 15.31 -0.74 -11.44
C LEU A 27 16.74 -1.16 -11.03
N LYS A 28 17.61 -0.21 -10.66
CA LYS A 28 18.95 -0.53 -10.13
C LYS A 28 18.88 -1.41 -8.88
N LEU A 29 17.97 -1.10 -7.96
CA LEU A 29 17.75 -1.93 -6.77
C LEU A 29 17.27 -3.33 -7.13
N LEU A 30 16.36 -3.46 -8.10
CA LEU A 30 15.83 -4.75 -8.54
C LEU A 30 16.91 -5.63 -9.18
N CYS A 31 17.85 -5.02 -9.91
CA CYS A 31 18.99 -5.70 -10.51
C CYS A 31 20.16 -5.95 -9.54
N GLY A 32 20.08 -5.50 -8.28
CA GLY A 32 21.15 -5.62 -7.30
C GLY A 32 22.38 -4.75 -7.62
N GLU A 33 22.19 -3.66 -8.36
CA GLU A 33 23.25 -2.74 -8.79
C GLU A 33 23.41 -1.56 -7.81
N ASP A 34 24.57 -0.89 -7.85
CA ASP A 34 24.73 0.39 -7.14
C ASP A 34 23.75 1.43 -7.70
N SER A 35 22.99 2.03 -6.80
CA SER A 35 21.93 3.00 -7.08
C SER A 35 22.22 4.37 -6.47
N SER A 36 23.46 4.62 -6.04
CA SER A 36 23.86 5.85 -5.33
C SER A 36 23.66 7.12 -6.17
N LYS A 37 23.86 7.03 -7.49
CA LYS A 37 23.62 8.14 -8.43
C LYS A 37 22.12 8.38 -8.61
N GLU A 38 21.37 7.33 -8.89
CA GLU A 38 19.92 7.37 -9.12
C GLU A 38 19.17 7.85 -7.87
N PHE A 39 19.66 7.52 -6.67
CA PHE A 39 19.09 8.03 -5.42
C PHE A 39 19.24 9.56 -5.31
N LYS A 40 20.39 10.11 -5.71
CA LYS A 40 20.59 11.58 -5.74
C LYS A 40 19.65 12.24 -6.75
N GLU A 41 19.47 11.64 -7.93
CA GLU A 41 18.54 12.13 -8.95
C GLU A 41 17.07 12.05 -8.47
N LEU A 42 16.70 10.96 -7.80
CA LEU A 42 15.38 10.77 -7.18
C LEU A 42 15.09 11.86 -6.15
N THR A 43 16.00 12.07 -5.20
CA THR A 43 15.84 13.08 -4.15
C THR A 43 15.86 14.51 -4.73
N ALA A 44 16.56 14.76 -5.83
CA ALA A 44 16.61 16.09 -6.45
C ALA A 44 15.42 16.40 -7.38
N ASP A 45 14.59 15.41 -7.74
CA ASP A 45 13.48 15.62 -8.68
C ASP A 45 12.43 16.60 -8.09
N PRO A 46 12.04 17.67 -8.81
CA PRO A 46 11.10 18.66 -8.31
C PRO A 46 9.73 18.09 -7.91
N ARG A 47 9.27 17.00 -8.54
CA ARG A 47 7.98 16.36 -8.20
C ARG A 47 8.07 15.64 -6.87
N ILE A 48 9.22 15.06 -6.56
CA ILE A 48 9.50 14.40 -5.28
C ILE A 48 9.66 15.44 -4.17
N GLN A 49 10.41 16.51 -4.42
CA GLN A 49 10.52 17.63 -3.47
C GLN A 49 9.15 18.24 -3.15
N LEU A 50 8.29 18.43 -4.16
CA LEU A 50 6.92 18.88 -3.94
C LEU A 50 6.10 17.91 -3.07
N LEU A 51 6.20 16.59 -3.30
CA LEU A 51 5.53 15.61 -2.45
C LEU A 51 6.04 15.66 -1.00
N ILE A 52 7.35 15.83 -0.80
CA ILE A 52 7.96 15.97 0.53
C ILE A 52 7.43 17.23 1.22
N ASP A 53 7.44 18.38 0.55
CA ASP A 53 6.91 19.66 1.06
C ASP A 53 5.43 19.55 1.45
N GLU A 54 4.67 18.75 0.73
CA GLU A 54 3.29 18.46 1.12
C GLU A 54 3.22 17.57 2.36
N CYS A 55 4.00 16.49 2.41
CA CYS A 55 3.96 15.48 3.47
C CYS A 55 4.44 16.00 4.83
N ILE A 56 5.37 16.95 4.87
CA ILE A 56 5.80 17.59 6.14
C ILE A 56 4.68 18.39 6.83
N ARG A 57 3.54 18.63 6.16
CA ARG A 57 2.36 19.28 6.74
C ARG A 57 1.37 18.30 7.41
N TRP A 58 1.60 16.99 7.27
CA TRP A 58 0.82 15.99 8.01
C TRP A 58 1.01 16.23 9.53
N PRO A 59 -0.04 16.18 10.37
CA PRO A 59 -1.33 15.53 10.13
C PRO A 59 -2.47 16.39 9.54
N ASP A 60 -2.21 17.62 9.06
CA ASP A 60 -3.24 18.42 8.39
C ASP A 60 -3.26 18.23 6.87
N PRO A 61 -4.44 18.26 6.21
CA PRO A 61 -5.77 18.41 6.79
C PRO A 61 -6.30 17.09 7.39
N PRO A 62 -7.34 17.12 8.24
CA PRO A 62 -7.98 15.91 8.77
C PRO A 62 -8.51 14.97 7.67
N ILE A 63 -8.39 13.66 7.91
CA ILE A 63 -8.96 12.63 7.06
C ILE A 63 -10.48 12.65 7.17
N LYS A 64 -11.15 13.01 6.07
CA LYS A 64 -12.61 12.92 5.93
C LYS A 64 -13.06 11.64 5.23
N ARG A 65 -12.18 11.09 4.38
CA ARG A 65 -12.41 9.85 3.61
C ARG A 65 -11.08 9.14 3.36
N HIS A 66 -11.01 7.87 3.75
CA HIS A 66 -9.80 7.06 3.62
C HIS A 66 -9.41 6.75 2.17
N ASN A 67 -10.38 6.79 1.25
CA ASN A 67 -10.11 6.60 -0.17
C ASN A 67 -9.75 7.90 -0.92
N ASP A 68 -9.51 9.01 -0.20
CA ASP A 68 -9.08 10.25 -0.82
C ASP A 68 -7.59 10.22 -1.15
N ALA A 69 -7.28 9.88 -2.41
CA ALA A 69 -5.91 9.78 -2.91
C ALA A 69 -5.08 11.08 -2.83
N LYS A 70 -5.68 12.22 -2.47
CA LYS A 70 -4.95 13.47 -2.20
C LYS A 70 -4.37 13.53 -0.79
N HIS A 71 -4.90 12.72 0.14
CA HIS A 71 -4.53 12.78 1.54
C HIS A 71 -3.05 12.42 1.75
N LEU A 72 -2.40 13.08 2.70
CA LEU A 72 -0.95 12.99 2.88
C LEU A 72 -0.47 11.61 3.32
N ILE A 73 -1.29 10.80 4.01
CA ILE A 73 -0.92 9.40 4.34
C ILE A 73 -0.58 8.57 3.11
N HIS A 74 -1.32 8.78 2.00
CA HIS A 74 -1.10 8.07 0.74
C HIS A 74 0.13 8.60 0.00
N LYS A 75 0.44 9.89 0.17
CA LYS A 75 1.64 10.51 -0.38
C LYS A 75 2.90 10.08 0.39
N ILE A 76 2.81 9.95 1.71
CA ILE A 76 3.85 9.38 2.57
C ILE A 76 4.14 7.94 2.14
N GLU A 77 3.11 7.12 1.95
CA GLU A 77 3.25 5.77 1.43
C GLU A 77 3.88 5.75 0.02
N MET A 78 3.51 6.69 -0.86
CA MET A 78 4.10 6.81 -2.19
C MET A 78 5.61 7.11 -2.12
N LEU A 79 6.05 8.01 -1.23
CA LEU A 79 7.47 8.28 -1.01
C LEU A 79 8.21 7.01 -0.56
N ALA A 80 7.61 6.23 0.35
CA ALA A 80 8.14 4.95 0.79
C ALA A 80 8.21 3.90 -0.34
N ASP A 81 7.18 3.84 -1.20
CA ASP A 81 7.15 2.94 -2.36
C ASP A 81 8.19 3.32 -3.42
N MET A 82 8.45 4.63 -3.61
CA MET A 82 9.49 5.15 -4.51
C MET A 82 10.91 4.91 -3.98
N GLY A 83 11.05 4.50 -2.72
CA GLY A 83 12.31 4.09 -2.11
C GLY A 83 13.14 5.24 -1.54
N LEU A 84 12.47 6.36 -1.21
CA LEU A 84 13.03 7.35 -0.30
C LEU A 84 13.23 6.72 1.08
N ASP A 85 14.17 7.24 1.86
CA ASP A 85 14.47 6.79 3.22
C ASP A 85 15.13 7.91 4.05
N ILE A 86 15.48 7.60 5.31
CA ILE A 86 16.05 8.55 6.27
C ILE A 86 17.42 9.16 5.87
N ARG A 87 18.04 8.75 4.76
CA ARG A 87 19.20 9.47 4.19
C ARG A 87 18.81 10.87 3.75
N ASP A 88 17.53 11.08 3.41
CA ASP A 88 16.95 12.42 3.22
C ASP A 88 16.44 12.97 4.57
N LYS A 89 16.94 14.15 4.95
CA LYS A 89 16.61 14.80 6.22
C LYS A 89 15.11 15.09 6.39
N TRP A 90 14.38 15.32 5.30
CA TRP A 90 12.96 15.63 5.34
C TRP A 90 12.11 14.37 5.48
N ILE A 91 12.58 13.26 4.93
CA ILE A 91 11.99 11.94 5.21
C ILE A 91 12.17 11.59 6.69
N ASN A 92 13.35 11.86 7.26
CA ASN A 92 13.57 11.71 8.69
C ASN A 92 12.65 12.62 9.53
N ALA A 93 12.39 13.86 9.09
CA ALA A 93 11.44 14.75 9.74
C ALA A 93 9.99 14.20 9.70
N ILE A 94 9.56 13.65 8.57
CA ILE A 94 8.26 12.97 8.43
C ILE A 94 8.18 11.76 9.38
N CYS A 95 9.26 10.97 9.51
CA CYS A 95 9.30 9.84 10.45
C CYS A 95 9.11 10.31 11.90
N ASN A 96 9.79 11.38 12.30
CA ASN A 96 9.64 11.96 13.63
C ASN A 96 8.21 12.45 13.88
N LEU A 97 7.62 13.16 12.91
CA LEU A 97 6.22 13.59 12.97
C LEU A 97 5.26 12.40 13.21
N ILE A 98 5.46 11.28 12.51
CA ILE A 98 4.62 10.07 12.70
C ILE A 98 4.81 9.52 14.11
N MET A 99 6.05 9.37 14.57
CA MET A 99 6.37 8.82 15.90
C MET A 99 5.87 9.70 17.04
N GLU A 100 5.90 11.03 16.90
CA GLU A 100 5.33 11.99 17.86
C GLU A 100 3.82 11.85 18.02
N ASN A 101 3.13 11.31 17.01
CA ASN A 101 1.69 11.05 17.04
C ASN A 101 1.34 9.60 17.42
N ARG A 102 2.24 8.90 18.11
CA ARG A 102 1.97 7.58 18.70
C ARG A 102 1.00 7.68 19.88
N THR A 103 0.10 6.70 20.01
CA THR A 103 -0.88 6.62 21.10
C THR A 103 -0.43 5.70 22.23
N GLU A 104 -1.12 5.74 23.37
CA GLU A 104 -0.91 4.79 24.48
C GLU A 104 -1.19 3.34 24.06
N ASP A 105 -2.11 3.13 23.12
CA ASP A 105 -2.40 1.82 22.51
C ASP A 105 -1.31 1.32 21.54
N CYS A 106 -0.18 2.03 21.46
CA CYS A 106 0.97 1.72 20.59
C CYS A 106 0.70 1.84 19.08
N TYR A 107 -0.36 2.54 18.68
CA TYR A 107 -0.66 2.84 17.28
C TYR A 107 -0.23 4.25 16.89
N PHE A 108 -0.23 4.57 15.60
CA PHE A 108 0.00 5.92 15.10
C PHE A 108 -1.34 6.59 14.77
N ALA A 109 -1.60 7.74 15.37
CA ALA A 109 -2.83 8.49 15.19
C ALA A 109 -2.72 9.47 14.01
N SER A 110 -3.84 9.68 13.33
CA SER A 110 -4.03 10.74 12.34
C SER A 110 -5.10 11.72 12.82
N LYS A 111 -5.08 12.96 12.32
CA LYS A 111 -6.26 13.82 12.42
C LYS A 111 -7.36 13.22 11.55
N VAL A 112 -8.52 12.96 12.14
CA VAL A 112 -9.70 12.43 11.45
C VAL A 112 -10.89 13.32 11.75
N GLU A 113 -11.77 13.52 10.76
CA GLU A 113 -13.05 14.19 10.96
C GLU A 113 -14.17 13.20 10.61
N ILE A 114 -14.64 12.50 11.64
CA ILE A 114 -15.67 11.47 11.51
C ILE A 114 -17.02 12.06 11.92
N PRO A 115 -18.08 11.89 11.11
CA PRO A 115 -19.40 12.37 11.48
C PRO A 115 -19.99 11.70 12.72
N GLU A 116 -20.83 12.40 13.49
CA GLU A 116 -21.47 11.85 14.71
C GLU A 116 -22.24 10.55 14.45
N ARG A 117 -22.92 10.44 13.29
CA ARG A 117 -23.64 9.22 12.88
C ARG A 117 -22.75 7.96 12.78
N TRP A 118 -21.44 8.14 12.67
CA TRP A 118 -20.45 7.06 12.63
C TRP A 118 -19.62 6.96 13.93
N GLY A 119 -20.04 7.68 14.98
CA GLY A 119 -19.41 7.68 16.30
C GLY A 119 -18.37 8.77 16.52
N GLY A 120 -18.15 9.68 15.57
CA GLY A 120 -17.24 10.81 15.71
C GLY A 120 -17.87 12.03 16.39
N LYS A 121 -17.29 13.22 16.17
CA LYS A 121 -17.69 14.49 16.84
C LYS A 121 -18.03 15.63 15.88
N ASP A 122 -18.20 15.36 14.58
CA ASP A 122 -18.38 16.37 13.53
C ASP A 122 -17.31 17.49 13.53
N THR A 123 -16.16 17.21 14.13
CA THR A 123 -14.94 18.03 14.17
C THR A 123 -13.74 17.09 14.14
N TRP A 124 -12.54 17.64 13.96
CA TRP A 124 -11.34 16.83 13.93
C TRP A 124 -10.96 16.33 15.34
N THR A 125 -10.51 15.08 15.41
CA THR A 125 -9.87 14.48 16.58
C THR A 125 -8.60 13.75 16.15
N MET A 126 -7.65 13.56 17.07
CA MET A 126 -6.50 12.69 16.86
C MET A 126 -6.89 11.28 17.27
N GLU A 127 -6.92 10.36 16.32
CA GLU A 127 -7.35 8.98 16.54
C GLU A 127 -6.47 8.03 15.73
N TRP A 128 -6.16 6.87 16.30
CA TRP A 128 -5.64 5.75 15.52
C TRP A 128 -6.80 4.97 14.93
N MET A 129 -6.64 4.52 13.69
CA MET A 129 -7.62 3.66 13.01
C MET A 129 -6.94 2.56 12.23
N GLN A 130 -7.64 1.42 12.08
CA GLN A 130 -7.17 0.27 11.30
C GLN A 130 -6.87 0.62 9.83
N CYS A 131 -7.45 1.69 9.31
CA CYS A 131 -7.26 2.15 7.93
C CYS A 131 -6.07 3.12 7.74
N ASP A 132 -5.37 3.46 8.82
CA ASP A 132 -4.43 4.61 8.86
C ASP A 132 -3.09 4.17 9.45
N SER A 133 -3.12 3.64 10.69
CA SER A 133 -1.91 3.26 11.41
C SER A 133 -1.05 2.22 10.70
N PRO A 134 -1.59 1.22 9.97
CA PRO A 134 -0.76 0.31 9.19
C PRO A 134 -0.01 0.99 8.03
N ILE A 135 -0.61 2.00 7.39
CA ILE A 135 0.07 2.76 6.32
C ILE A 135 1.28 3.49 6.88
N LEU A 136 1.10 4.12 8.05
CA LEU A 136 2.18 4.85 8.74
C LEU A 136 3.29 3.90 9.23
N LEU A 137 2.92 2.74 9.79
CA LEU A 137 3.90 1.71 10.15
C LEU A 137 4.67 1.20 8.93
N TYR A 138 3.96 0.89 7.83
CA TYR A 138 4.59 0.48 6.58
C TYR A 138 5.59 1.52 6.08
N ALA A 139 5.21 2.81 6.10
CA ALA A 139 6.09 3.90 5.68
C ALA A 139 7.33 4.01 6.57
N LEU A 140 7.18 3.98 7.90
CA LEU A 140 8.32 4.01 8.84
C LEU A 140 9.32 2.88 8.58
N LEU A 141 8.82 1.64 8.44
CA LEU A 141 9.67 0.48 8.15
C LEU A 141 10.37 0.63 6.79
N LYS A 142 9.66 1.09 5.75
CA LYS A 142 10.25 1.35 4.43
C LYS A 142 11.29 2.46 4.43
N PHE A 143 11.13 3.46 5.29
CA PHE A 143 12.10 4.54 5.46
C PHE A 143 13.33 4.12 6.27
N GLY A 144 13.36 2.91 6.83
CA GLY A 144 14.47 2.38 7.61
C GLY A 144 14.35 2.64 9.12
N ILE A 145 13.16 2.95 9.62
CA ILE A 145 12.91 3.09 11.06
C ILE A 145 12.50 1.74 11.66
N GLU A 146 13.46 1.09 12.32
CA GLU A 146 13.24 -0.13 13.11
C GLU A 146 13.64 0.13 14.56
N ASN A 147 12.64 0.27 15.44
CA ASN A 147 12.83 0.58 16.85
C ASN A 147 11.67 0.02 17.70
N GLU A 148 11.65 0.33 18.99
CA GLU A 148 10.59 -0.12 19.90
C GLU A 148 9.19 0.32 19.44
N PHE A 149 9.04 1.53 18.88
CA PHE A 149 7.72 2.02 18.47
C PHE A 149 7.15 1.22 17.29
N THR A 150 7.99 0.92 16.28
CA THR A 150 7.54 0.12 15.14
C THR A 150 7.32 -1.35 15.51
N ASP A 151 8.12 -1.90 16.43
CA ASP A 151 7.93 -3.25 16.95
C ASP A 151 6.61 -3.38 17.73
N GLU A 152 6.34 -2.45 18.65
CA GLU A 152 5.13 -2.48 19.46
C GLU A 152 3.87 -2.28 18.63
N ALA A 153 3.89 -1.37 17.65
CA ALA A 153 2.78 -1.21 16.73
C ALA A 153 2.49 -2.50 15.95
N ALA A 154 3.53 -3.15 15.44
CA ALA A 154 3.38 -4.43 14.72
C ALA A 154 2.86 -5.54 15.65
N ARG A 155 3.37 -5.62 16.89
CA ARG A 155 2.90 -6.56 17.92
C ARG A 155 1.42 -6.34 18.24
N MET A 156 0.99 -5.09 18.38
CA MET A 156 -0.42 -4.77 18.62
C MET A 156 -1.32 -5.12 17.44
N MET A 157 -0.83 -4.99 16.20
CA MET A 157 -1.56 -5.49 15.02
C MET A 157 -1.74 -7.01 15.09
N VAL A 158 -0.70 -7.78 15.42
CA VAL A 158 -0.82 -9.24 15.62
C VAL A 158 -1.83 -9.57 16.73
N TRP A 159 -1.75 -8.88 17.87
CA TRP A 159 -2.64 -9.11 19.01
C TRP A 159 -4.12 -8.84 18.68
N ASN A 160 -4.40 -7.87 17.82
CA ASN A 160 -5.76 -7.44 17.48
C ASN A 160 -6.40 -8.21 16.32
N VAL A 161 -5.80 -9.31 15.88
CA VAL A 161 -6.35 -10.17 14.84
C VAL A 161 -7.55 -10.97 15.36
N GLU A 162 -8.46 -11.34 14.45
CA GLU A 162 -9.53 -12.31 14.69
C GLU A 162 -9.32 -13.53 13.76
N ASN A 163 -10.12 -14.58 13.91
CA ASN A 163 -10.03 -15.76 13.03
C ASN A 163 -10.31 -15.44 11.54
N ASN A 164 -10.90 -14.29 11.25
CA ASN A 164 -11.10 -13.78 9.89
C ASN A 164 -10.27 -12.51 9.60
N GLY A 165 -9.14 -12.32 10.28
CA GLY A 165 -8.26 -11.18 10.07
C GLY A 165 -8.74 -9.90 10.80
N TRP A 166 -8.40 -8.74 10.25
CA TRP A 166 -8.62 -7.46 10.93
C TRP A 166 -9.96 -6.82 10.58
N ARG A 167 -10.76 -6.51 11.62
CA ARG A 167 -12.03 -5.76 11.52
C ARG A 167 -11.78 -4.25 11.52
N CYS A 168 -12.81 -3.47 11.17
CA CYS A 168 -12.77 -2.02 11.37
C CYS A 168 -12.68 -1.69 12.87
N ARG A 169 -11.54 -1.15 13.31
CA ARG A 169 -11.28 -0.70 14.68
C ARG A 169 -10.61 0.67 14.70
N SER A 170 -10.77 1.39 15.80
CA SER A 170 -10.10 2.65 16.11
C SER A 170 -10.13 2.94 17.60
N SER A 171 -9.48 4.03 18.02
CA SER A 171 -9.60 4.60 19.37
C SER A 171 -10.99 5.20 19.65
N ILE A 172 -11.83 5.37 18.62
CA ILE A 172 -13.22 5.82 18.76
C ILE A 172 -14.10 4.64 19.21
N PRO A 173 -14.66 4.61 20.44
CA PRO A 173 -15.24 3.39 21.02
C PRO A 173 -16.42 2.78 20.25
N LYS A 174 -17.15 3.57 19.46
CA LYS A 174 -18.33 3.12 18.70
C LYS A 174 -18.06 2.92 17.22
N PHE A 175 -16.84 3.13 16.77
CA PHE A 175 -16.49 2.98 15.36
C PHE A 175 -16.44 1.50 14.96
N ARG A 176 -17.12 1.17 13.85
CA ARG A 176 -17.15 -0.19 13.28
C ARG A 176 -17.14 -0.23 11.75
N GLY A 177 -16.89 0.91 11.11
CA GLY A 177 -17.06 1.08 9.68
C GLY A 177 -18.49 0.78 9.17
N PRO A 178 -18.68 0.66 7.84
CA PRO A 178 -20.01 0.58 7.23
C PRO A 178 -20.58 -0.84 7.07
N GLY A 179 -19.85 -1.90 7.47
CA GLY A 179 -20.25 -3.29 7.23
C GLY A 179 -20.80 -3.99 8.47
N ARG A 180 -20.87 -5.33 8.40
CA ARG A 180 -21.36 -6.13 9.52
C ARG A 180 -20.33 -6.16 10.64
N LYS A 181 -20.82 -6.34 11.87
CA LYS A 181 -19.99 -6.31 13.09
C LYS A 181 -18.89 -7.38 13.08
N ASP A 182 -19.18 -8.55 12.51
CA ASP A 182 -18.30 -9.70 12.54
C ASP A 182 -17.54 -9.93 11.23
N ASP A 183 -17.77 -9.08 10.23
CA ASP A 183 -16.98 -9.09 9.01
C ASP A 183 -15.61 -8.44 9.28
N TYR A 184 -14.59 -8.99 8.63
CA TYR A 184 -13.30 -8.33 8.51
C TYR A 184 -13.41 -7.13 7.57
N CYS A 185 -12.50 -6.17 7.70
CA CYS A 185 -12.41 -5.04 6.79
C CYS A 185 -11.42 -5.38 5.66
N PRO A 186 -11.85 -5.56 4.40
CA PRO A 186 -10.93 -5.90 3.31
C PRO A 186 -9.78 -4.92 3.15
N TYR A 187 -10.04 -3.61 3.22
CA TYR A 187 -8.97 -2.63 3.13
C TYR A 187 -8.06 -2.62 4.37
N GLY A 188 -8.61 -2.55 5.58
CA GLY A 188 -7.83 -2.54 6.82
C GLY A 188 -6.97 -3.79 6.99
N ASN A 189 -7.52 -4.95 6.65
CA ASN A 189 -6.81 -6.23 6.63
C ASN A 189 -5.65 -6.22 5.62
N LEU A 190 -5.90 -5.74 4.41
CA LEU A 190 -4.88 -5.65 3.36
C LEU A 190 -3.68 -4.78 3.76
N ILE A 191 -3.92 -3.57 4.27
CA ILE A 191 -2.81 -2.66 4.64
C ILE A 191 -2.10 -3.11 5.93
N THR A 192 -2.77 -3.86 6.79
CA THR A 192 -2.14 -4.50 7.96
C THR A 192 -1.17 -5.59 7.52
N LEU A 193 -1.60 -6.48 6.62
CA LEU A 193 -0.71 -7.42 5.96
C LEU A 193 0.43 -6.70 5.23
N LYS A 194 0.18 -5.56 4.58
CA LYS A 194 1.24 -4.79 3.93
C LYS A 194 2.31 -4.34 4.93
N ALA A 195 1.91 -3.80 6.08
CA ALA A 195 2.84 -3.37 7.12
C ALA A 195 3.61 -4.54 7.74
N LEU A 196 2.91 -5.61 8.13
CA LEU A 196 3.51 -6.78 8.78
C LEU A 196 4.50 -7.53 7.88
N SER A 197 4.37 -7.40 6.55
CA SER A 197 5.26 -8.06 5.59
C SER A 197 6.72 -7.62 5.68
N LEU A 198 6.97 -6.45 6.29
CA LEU A 198 8.30 -5.86 6.44
C LEU A 198 8.93 -6.12 7.81
N GLY A 199 8.19 -6.74 8.75
CA GLY A 199 8.62 -6.93 10.13
C GLY A 199 8.77 -8.40 10.52
N LYS A 200 9.25 -8.63 11.74
CA LYS A 200 9.49 -9.99 12.28
C LYS A 200 8.23 -10.84 12.50
N TYR A 201 7.03 -10.25 12.45
CA TYR A 201 5.76 -10.95 12.65
C TYR A 201 5.12 -11.47 11.35
N ARG A 202 5.84 -11.39 10.22
CA ARG A 202 5.36 -11.80 8.90
C ARG A 202 4.86 -13.25 8.80
N ASP A 203 5.39 -14.17 9.62
CA ASP A 203 5.11 -15.60 9.50
C ASP A 203 4.26 -16.11 10.70
N THR A 204 3.34 -15.28 11.19
CA THR A 204 2.46 -15.61 12.33
C THR A 204 1.10 -16.16 11.86
N GLU A 205 0.41 -16.91 12.73
CA GLU A 205 -0.98 -17.36 12.49
C GLU A 205 -1.94 -16.17 12.24
N ALA A 206 -1.69 -15.02 12.90
CA ALA A 206 -2.41 -13.78 12.64
C ALA A 206 -2.35 -13.35 11.16
N VAL A 207 -1.17 -13.44 10.57
CA VAL A 207 -0.96 -13.14 9.15
C VAL A 207 -1.67 -14.17 8.27
N GLN A 208 -1.60 -15.46 8.61
CA GLN A 208 -2.32 -16.52 7.89
C GLN A 208 -3.83 -16.27 7.87
N ASN A 209 -4.45 -15.98 9.02
CA ASN A 209 -5.87 -15.63 9.10
C ASN A 209 -6.24 -14.43 8.21
N GLY A 210 -5.37 -13.41 8.17
CA GLY A 210 -5.53 -12.26 7.30
C GLY A 210 -5.44 -12.62 5.81
N ILE A 211 -4.50 -13.48 5.43
CA ILE A 211 -4.33 -13.97 4.05
C ILE A 211 -5.54 -14.81 3.64
N ASP A 212 -5.93 -15.80 4.44
CA ASP A 212 -7.06 -16.69 4.20
C ASP A 212 -8.34 -15.89 3.95
N SER A 213 -8.54 -14.80 4.67
CA SER A 213 -9.69 -13.91 4.49
C SER A 213 -9.75 -13.28 3.10
N HIS A 214 -8.62 -12.91 2.51
CA HIS A 214 -8.57 -12.42 1.13
C HIS A 214 -8.73 -13.52 0.10
N ILE A 215 -8.14 -14.70 0.34
CA ILE A 215 -8.30 -15.88 -0.50
C ILE A 215 -9.77 -16.29 -0.56
N LEU A 216 -10.43 -16.44 0.59
CA LEU A 216 -11.85 -16.76 0.69
C LEU A 216 -12.73 -15.69 0.05
N HIS A 217 -12.37 -14.40 0.15
CA HIS A 217 -13.12 -13.34 -0.52
C HIS A 217 -13.05 -13.50 -2.05
N TRP A 218 -11.86 -13.80 -2.60
CA TRP A 218 -11.69 -14.11 -4.02
C TRP A 218 -12.43 -15.38 -4.44
N GLU A 219 -12.33 -16.47 -3.68
CA GLU A 219 -13.09 -17.70 -3.94
C GLU A 219 -14.59 -17.39 -4.05
N ASN A 220 -15.11 -16.61 -3.11
CA ASN A 220 -16.51 -16.21 -3.03
C ASN A 220 -16.86 -14.95 -3.86
N ARG A 221 -16.05 -14.59 -4.86
CA ARG A 221 -16.21 -13.36 -5.67
C ARG A 221 -17.56 -13.19 -6.38
N GLY A 222 -18.29 -14.28 -6.62
CA GLY A 222 -19.65 -14.26 -7.18
C GLY A 222 -20.76 -13.95 -6.15
N GLY A 223 -20.41 -13.89 -4.86
CA GLY A 223 -21.33 -13.71 -3.75
C GLY A 223 -21.59 -12.25 -3.34
N LYS A 224 -22.03 -12.07 -2.09
CA LYS A 224 -22.27 -10.74 -1.50
C LYS A 224 -20.94 -10.03 -1.23
N LYS A 225 -20.93 -8.71 -1.41
CA LYS A 225 -19.80 -7.85 -1.04
C LYS A 225 -19.56 -7.90 0.47
N ILE A 226 -18.29 -7.92 0.87
CA ILE A 226 -17.88 -7.76 2.26
C ILE A 226 -17.71 -6.26 2.52
N HIS A 227 -18.48 -5.71 3.47
CA HIS A 227 -18.71 -4.27 3.59
C HIS A 227 -19.15 -3.65 2.24
N MET A 228 -18.28 -2.84 1.62
CA MET A 228 -18.48 -2.18 0.33
C MET A 228 -17.54 -2.71 -0.77
N PHE A 229 -16.72 -3.71 -0.45
CA PHE A 229 -15.65 -4.23 -1.30
C PHE A 229 -16.15 -5.47 -2.03
N GLY A 230 -16.39 -5.35 -3.33
CA GLY A 230 -16.80 -6.46 -4.18
C GLY A 230 -15.73 -6.76 -5.24
N ILE A 231 -15.55 -8.04 -5.55
CA ILE A 231 -14.55 -8.52 -6.53
C ILE A 231 -15.16 -8.55 -7.93
N GLY A 232 -15.61 -7.38 -8.37
CA GLY A 232 -16.23 -7.15 -9.67
C GLY A 232 -15.26 -6.66 -10.74
N THR A 233 -15.82 -6.16 -11.84
CA THR A 233 -15.04 -5.59 -12.96
C THR A 233 -14.16 -4.42 -12.53
N THR A 234 -14.63 -3.55 -11.65
CA THR A 234 -13.84 -2.41 -11.14
C THR A 234 -12.64 -2.86 -10.32
N PHE A 235 -12.80 -3.85 -9.43
CA PHE A 235 -11.70 -4.41 -8.63
C PHE A 235 -10.58 -4.94 -9.52
N LYS A 236 -10.94 -5.60 -10.62
CA LYS A 236 -9.99 -6.19 -11.56
C LYS A 236 -9.24 -5.17 -12.42
N ARG A 237 -9.56 -3.87 -12.39
CA ARG A 237 -8.86 -2.84 -13.19
C ARG A 237 -7.50 -2.53 -12.58
N LEU A 238 -6.47 -2.43 -13.42
CA LEU A 238 -5.18 -1.89 -13.01
C LEU A 238 -5.33 -0.42 -12.64
N LYS A 239 -4.94 -0.10 -11.41
CA LYS A 239 -5.03 1.23 -10.83
C LYS A 239 -3.87 1.43 -9.87
N TYR A 240 -3.22 2.57 -9.97
CA TYR A 240 -2.12 2.95 -9.10
C TYR A 240 -2.20 4.47 -8.80
N PRO A 241 -1.74 4.98 -7.65
CA PRO A 241 -1.20 4.27 -6.48
C PRO A 241 -2.19 3.35 -5.76
N ASN A 242 -1.63 2.46 -4.94
CA ASN A 242 -2.31 1.45 -4.10
C ASN A 242 -3.06 2.07 -2.90
N VAL A 243 -3.91 3.07 -3.16
CA VAL A 243 -4.67 3.86 -2.17
C VAL A 243 -5.87 3.10 -1.59
N TRP A 244 -6.42 2.14 -2.33
CA TRP A 244 -7.65 1.45 -1.96
C TRP A 244 -7.58 -0.04 -2.27
N PHE A 245 -8.71 -0.72 -2.19
CA PHE A 245 -8.83 -2.15 -2.41
C PHE A 245 -9.14 -2.47 -3.88
N ASP A 246 -8.10 -2.74 -4.65
CA ASP A 246 -8.12 -3.12 -6.06
C ASP A 246 -7.14 -4.28 -6.29
N ILE A 247 -7.25 -5.01 -7.41
CA ILE A 247 -6.51 -6.26 -7.65
C ILE A 247 -4.99 -6.08 -7.58
N LEU A 248 -4.47 -4.97 -8.11
CA LEU A 248 -3.03 -4.69 -8.09
C LEU A 248 -2.52 -4.52 -6.65
N HIS A 249 -3.30 -3.88 -5.78
CA HIS A 249 -2.93 -3.72 -4.38
C HIS A 249 -2.98 -5.06 -3.64
N VAL A 250 -4.04 -5.86 -3.85
CA VAL A 250 -4.17 -7.19 -3.22
C VAL A 250 -3.00 -8.09 -3.61
N VAL A 251 -2.70 -8.21 -4.91
CA VAL A 251 -1.62 -9.07 -5.37
C VAL A 251 -0.25 -8.53 -4.97
N ASP A 252 -0.05 -7.21 -4.98
CA ASP A 252 1.18 -6.59 -4.45
C ASP A 252 1.42 -7.09 -3.02
N VAL A 253 0.47 -6.91 -2.12
CA VAL A 253 0.63 -7.32 -0.71
C VAL A 253 0.79 -8.83 -0.56
N LEU A 254 -0.10 -9.63 -1.16
CA LEU A 254 -0.09 -11.08 -0.99
C LEU A 254 1.18 -11.73 -1.55
N SER A 255 1.76 -11.20 -2.63
CA SER A 255 3.02 -11.70 -3.20
C SER A 255 4.24 -11.58 -2.28
N ARG A 256 4.11 -10.92 -1.13
CA ARG A 256 5.17 -10.85 -0.11
C ARG A 256 5.16 -12.06 0.82
N TYR A 257 4.16 -12.93 0.72
CA TYR A 257 3.96 -14.06 1.63
C TYR A 257 3.99 -15.38 0.87
N PRO A 258 4.98 -16.26 1.13
CA PRO A 258 5.02 -17.60 0.55
C PRO A 258 3.71 -18.37 0.76
N TYR A 259 3.14 -18.30 1.97
CA TYR A 259 1.86 -18.92 2.31
C TYR A 259 0.72 -18.52 1.36
N ALA A 260 0.62 -17.23 0.97
CA ALA A 260 -0.41 -16.80 0.03
C ALA A 260 -0.26 -17.44 -1.37
N MET A 261 0.98 -17.75 -1.77
CA MET A 261 1.29 -18.35 -3.07
C MET A 261 1.02 -19.86 -3.11
N GLU A 262 0.74 -20.49 -1.97
CA GLU A 262 0.28 -21.89 -1.90
C GLU A 262 -1.17 -22.05 -2.38
N HIS A 263 -1.92 -20.95 -2.46
CA HIS A 263 -3.32 -20.93 -2.88
C HIS A 263 -3.49 -20.65 -4.37
N GLY A 264 -4.32 -21.44 -5.05
CA GLY A 264 -4.61 -21.26 -6.49
C GLY A 264 -5.28 -19.92 -6.80
N GLU A 265 -6.07 -19.40 -5.87
CA GLU A 265 -6.77 -18.12 -5.95
C GLU A 265 -5.81 -16.93 -6.10
N PHE A 266 -4.64 -17.00 -5.47
CA PHE A 266 -3.59 -16.01 -5.65
C PHE A 266 -3.13 -15.97 -7.11
N TRP A 267 -2.88 -17.15 -7.69
CA TRP A 267 -2.44 -17.28 -9.08
C TRP A 267 -3.53 -16.87 -10.08
N GLU A 268 -4.81 -17.10 -9.77
CA GLU A 268 -5.92 -16.54 -10.57
C GLU A 268 -5.88 -15.01 -10.59
N MET A 269 -5.63 -14.36 -9.45
CA MET A 269 -5.51 -12.90 -9.39
C MET A 269 -4.27 -12.39 -10.13
N TRP A 270 -3.13 -13.06 -9.97
CA TRP A 270 -1.92 -12.74 -10.71
C TRP A 270 -2.16 -12.83 -12.22
N GLU A 271 -2.87 -13.87 -12.66
CA GLU A 271 -3.09 -14.09 -14.09
C GLU A 271 -3.96 -12.99 -14.72
N VAL A 272 -4.92 -12.44 -13.97
CA VAL A 272 -5.68 -11.26 -14.41
C VAL A 272 -4.79 -10.03 -14.60
N ILE A 273 -3.73 -9.87 -13.80
CA ILE A 273 -2.77 -8.77 -13.96
C ILE A 273 -1.88 -9.06 -15.17
N LYS A 274 -1.25 -10.25 -15.21
CA LYS A 274 -0.32 -10.66 -16.26
C LYS A 274 -0.95 -10.59 -17.65
N SER A 275 -2.22 -10.99 -17.78
CA SER A 275 -2.95 -10.94 -19.06
C SER A 275 -3.14 -9.52 -19.65
N LYS A 276 -2.77 -8.46 -18.91
CA LYS A 276 -2.93 -7.06 -19.32
C LYS A 276 -1.62 -6.42 -19.78
N GLN A 277 -0.52 -7.17 -19.76
CA GLN A 277 0.76 -6.70 -20.24
C GLN A 277 0.70 -6.43 -21.75
N GLN A 278 1.27 -5.31 -22.17
CA GLN A 278 1.41 -4.96 -23.59
C GLN A 278 2.63 -5.68 -24.20
N PRO A 279 2.64 -5.93 -25.53
CA PRO A 279 3.78 -6.55 -26.22
C PRO A 279 5.13 -5.87 -25.99
N GLU A 280 5.12 -4.56 -25.75
CA GLU A 280 6.29 -3.75 -25.46
C GLU A 280 6.78 -3.89 -24.00
N GLY A 281 6.14 -4.73 -23.18
CA GLY A 281 6.54 -5.04 -21.80
C GLY A 281 5.85 -4.22 -20.71
N GLY A 282 5.22 -3.10 -21.08
CA GLY A 282 4.55 -2.18 -20.15
C GLY A 282 3.09 -2.53 -19.80
N PHE A 283 2.54 -1.81 -18.83
CA PHE A 283 1.13 -1.91 -18.41
C PHE A 283 0.41 -0.56 -18.46
N VAL A 284 -0.79 -0.53 -19.05
CA VAL A 284 -1.64 0.66 -19.16
C VAL A 284 -2.61 0.71 -17.97
N PRO A 285 -2.71 1.81 -17.21
CA PRO A 285 -3.73 1.90 -16.16
C PRO A 285 -5.14 1.92 -16.75
N GLU A 286 -6.06 1.12 -16.21
CA GLU A 286 -7.46 1.08 -16.64
C GLU A 286 -8.35 2.00 -15.80
N SER A 287 -7.84 2.39 -14.62
CA SER A 287 -8.44 3.33 -13.70
C SER A 287 -7.36 4.26 -13.15
N MET A 288 -7.75 5.47 -12.75
CA MET A 288 -6.81 6.50 -12.28
C MET A 288 -7.37 7.25 -11.09
N TRP A 289 -6.49 7.69 -10.21
CA TRP A 289 -6.80 8.70 -9.22
C TRP A 289 -6.55 10.07 -9.83
N LYS A 290 -7.60 10.89 -10.00
CA LYS A 290 -7.47 12.24 -10.58
C LYS A 290 -6.49 13.15 -9.81
N ALA A 291 -6.25 12.84 -8.54
CA ALA A 291 -5.24 13.50 -7.72
C ALA A 291 -3.81 13.38 -8.27
N TRP A 292 -3.57 12.39 -9.12
CA TRP A 292 -2.26 12.01 -9.63
C TRP A 292 -2.17 12.19 -11.16
N SER A 293 -3.00 13.04 -11.77
CA SER A 293 -3.09 13.20 -13.25
C SER A 293 -1.77 13.57 -13.93
N GLU A 294 -0.88 14.25 -13.21
CA GLU A 294 0.42 14.71 -13.72
C GLU A 294 1.51 13.63 -13.67
N TRP A 295 1.16 12.42 -13.22
CA TRP A 295 2.07 11.28 -13.11
C TRP A 295 1.79 10.26 -14.21
N SER A 296 2.77 9.46 -14.62
CA SER A 296 2.60 8.48 -15.71
C SER A 296 1.52 7.41 -15.43
N PHE A 297 1.23 7.13 -14.17
CA PHE A 297 0.15 6.24 -13.71
C PHE A 297 -1.21 6.95 -13.54
N GLY A 298 -1.25 8.27 -13.73
CA GLY A 298 -2.43 9.12 -13.64
C GLY A 298 -3.27 9.22 -14.92
N GLN A 299 -3.08 8.31 -15.87
CA GLN A 299 -3.70 8.33 -17.19
C GLN A 299 -4.09 6.90 -17.63
N LYS A 300 -4.71 6.74 -18.80
CA LYS A 300 -5.27 5.45 -19.26
C LYS A 300 -5.06 5.12 -20.74
N LYS A 301 -4.09 5.78 -21.37
CA LYS A 301 -3.81 5.73 -22.81
C LYS A 301 -2.52 4.97 -23.08
N GLU A 302 -1.46 5.30 -22.35
CA GLU A 302 -0.13 4.78 -22.56
C GLU A 302 0.30 3.86 -21.42
N PRO A 303 1.27 2.96 -21.63
CA PRO A 303 1.89 2.24 -20.54
C PRO A 303 2.52 3.20 -19.51
N SER A 304 2.41 2.86 -18.22
CA SER A 304 3.03 3.62 -17.14
C SER A 304 4.34 2.96 -16.69
N PRO A 305 5.49 3.67 -16.74
CA PRO A 305 6.76 3.16 -16.24
C PRO A 305 6.69 2.74 -14.78
N TRP A 306 6.15 3.60 -13.90
CA TRP A 306 6.09 3.27 -12.49
C TRP A 306 5.14 2.11 -12.17
N MET A 307 3.95 2.04 -12.76
CA MET A 307 3.06 0.90 -12.55
C MET A 307 3.69 -0.40 -13.06
N THR A 308 4.40 -0.33 -14.19
CA THR A 308 5.16 -1.47 -14.74
C THR A 308 6.29 -1.89 -13.79
N MET A 309 7.03 -0.94 -13.22
CA MET A 309 8.08 -1.21 -12.23
C MET A 309 7.52 -1.94 -11.01
N ARG A 310 6.35 -1.53 -10.51
CA ARG A 310 5.67 -2.21 -9.40
C ARG A 310 5.27 -3.63 -9.75
N ILE A 311 4.75 -3.87 -10.95
CA ILE A 311 4.39 -5.22 -11.40
C ILE A 311 5.63 -6.10 -11.62
N ALA A 312 6.73 -5.53 -12.12
CA ALA A 312 8.01 -6.24 -12.22
C ALA A 312 8.57 -6.63 -10.84
N GLN A 313 8.45 -5.76 -9.83
CA GLN A 313 8.79 -6.09 -8.44
C GLN A 313 7.91 -7.20 -7.87
N ILE A 314 6.62 -7.26 -8.23
CA ILE A 314 5.75 -8.38 -7.87
C ILE A 314 6.26 -9.66 -8.53
N ALA A 315 6.44 -9.66 -9.86
CA ALA A 315 6.91 -10.81 -10.62
C ALA A 315 8.23 -11.38 -10.08
N SER A 316 9.16 -10.50 -9.69
CA SER A 316 10.43 -10.90 -9.08
C SER A 316 10.28 -11.63 -7.74
N ARG A 317 9.19 -11.43 -6.99
CA ARG A 317 8.92 -12.15 -5.74
C ARG A 317 8.29 -13.52 -5.96
N LEU A 318 7.75 -13.78 -7.16
CA LEU A 318 7.07 -15.03 -7.48
C LEU A 318 8.05 -16.14 -7.88
N GLY A 319 9.27 -15.76 -8.28
CA GLY A 319 10.36 -16.67 -8.64
C GLY A 319 11.46 -16.80 -7.60
#